data_AF-A0A6A4WQ52-F1
#
_entry.id   AF-A0A6A4WQ52-F1
#
_cell.length_a   1.000
_cell.length_b   1.000
_cell.length_c   1.000
_cell.angle_alpha   90.00
_cell.angle_beta   90.00
_cell.angle_gamma   90.00
#
_symmetry.space_group_name_H-M   'P 1'
#
loop_
_entity.id
_entity.type
_entity.pdbx_description
1 polymer ?
#
loop_
_entity_poly.entity_id
_entity_poly.type
_entity_poly.pdbx_seq_one_letter_code
_entity_poly.pdbx_strand_id
1 'polypeptide(L)'
;MEQLGLFIVTVVVGVLIYQLIIMQLLYLAIVRRNPWPFFWHMREAWLTVFATASTAATLPISLKCVEDKAKVDRRVSRFVLPIGATVNMDGTALFVSVASIFIAQMNNMSLDVGNLVTVA
;
A
#
# COMPACT_ATOMS: atom_id res chain seq x y z
N MET A 1 21.56 16.24 -0.86
CA MET A 1 20.88 15.66 -2.05
C MET A 1 20.97 14.14 -2.02
N GLU A 2 22.14 13.55 -1.79
CA GLU A 2 22.33 12.09 -1.78
C GLU A 2 21.47 11.35 -0.72
N GLN A 3 21.41 11.84 0.52
CA GLN A 3 20.61 11.23 1.60
C GLN A 3 19.09 11.24 1.31
N LEU A 4 18.57 12.31 0.70
CA LEU A 4 17.16 12.38 0.29
C LEU A 4 16.84 11.41 -0.85
N GLY A 5 17.79 11.21 -1.78
CA GLY A 5 17.66 10.19 -2.82
C GLY A 5 17.54 8.79 -2.24
N LEU A 6 18.41 8.45 -1.27
CA LEU A 6 18.35 7.17 -0.56
C LEU A 6 17.04 6.99 0.21
N PHE A 7 16.52 8.04 0.83
CA PHE A 7 15.21 8.02 1.50
C PHE A 7 14.08 7.67 0.51
N ILE A 8 14.00 8.36 -0.63
CA ILE A 8 12.97 8.09 -1.65
C ILE A 8 13.08 6.65 -2.15
N VAL A 9 14.29 6.19 -2.48
CA VAL A 9 14.52 4.81 -2.91
C VAL A 9 14.06 3.81 -1.85
N THR A 10 14.35 4.07 -0.57
CA THR A 10 13.94 3.19 0.53
C THR A 10 12.41 3.08 0.63
N VAL A 11 11.68 4.20 0.55
CA VAL A 11 10.22 4.22 0.58
C VAL A 11 9.65 3.47 -0.63
N VAL A 12 10.14 3.77 -1.84
CA VAL A 12 9.65 3.14 -3.08
C VAL A 12 9.89 1.63 -3.05
N VAL A 13 11.09 1.19 -2.67
CA VAL A 13 11.42 -0.24 -2.55
C VAL A 13 10.55 -0.90 -1.49
N GLY A 14 10.33 -0.26 -0.34
CA GLY A 14 9.45 -0.76 0.72
C GLY A 14 8.02 -0.99 0.23
N VAL A 15 7.43 0.00 -0.45
CA VAL A 15 6.08 -0.11 -1.03
C VAL A 15 6.01 -1.20 -2.10
N LEU A 16 7.03 -1.32 -2.96
CA LEU A 16 7.08 -2.37 -3.99
C LEU A 16 7.17 -3.77 -3.38
N ILE A 17 8.01 -3.97 -2.36
CA ILE A 17 8.12 -5.24 -1.64
C ILE A 17 6.79 -5.58 -0.97
N TYR A 18 6.18 -4.61 -0.30
CA TYR A 18 4.89 -4.79 0.36
C TYR A 18 3.79 -5.20 -0.64
N GLN A 19 3.67 -4.49 -1.76
CA GLN A 19 2.61 -4.71 -2.75
C GLN A 19 2.83 -5.95 -3.61
N LEU A 20 4.07 -6.24 -4.03
CA LEU A 20 4.40 -7.33 -4.96
C LEU A 20 4.75 -8.64 -4.27
N ILE A 21 5.16 -8.61 -3.00
CA ILE A 21 5.54 -9.82 -2.26
C ILE A 21 4.54 -10.06 -1.12
N ILE A 22 4.46 -9.16 -0.14
CA ILE A 22 3.67 -9.39 1.09
C ILE A 22 2.19 -9.58 0.75
N MET A 23 1.60 -8.67 -0.01
CA MET A 23 0.18 -8.74 -0.40
C MET A 23 -0.14 -9.94 -1.29
N GLN A 24 0.75 -10.32 -2.20
CA GLN A 24 0.55 -11.48 -3.08
C GLN A 24 0.62 -12.80 -2.29
N LEU A 25 1.56 -12.89 -1.34
CA LEU A 25 1.68 -14.02 -0.43
C LEU A 25 0.46 -14.14 0.50
N LEU A 26 -0.02 -13.02 1.03
CA LEU A 26 -1.23 -12.99 1.87
C LEU A 26 -2.46 -13.48 1.10
N TYR A 27 -2.63 -13.00 -0.14
CA TYR A 27 -3.70 -13.47 -1.01
C TYR A 27 -3.58 -14.98 -1.28
N LEU A 28 -2.38 -15.46 -1.59
CA LEU A 28 -2.15 -16.88 -1.84
C LEU A 28 -2.42 -17.73 -0.59
N ALA A 29 -2.04 -17.25 0.61
CA ALA A 29 -2.23 -17.98 1.85
C ALA A 29 -3.72 -18.12 2.23
N ILE A 30 -4.51 -17.04 2.05
CA ILE A 30 -5.93 -16.99 2.44
C ILE A 30 -6.84 -17.54 1.33
N VAL A 31 -6.72 -16.99 0.13
CA VAL A 31 -7.62 -17.31 -1.01
C VAL A 31 -7.19 -18.61 -1.69
N ARG A 32 -5.91 -19.00 -1.56
CA ARG A 32 -5.33 -20.21 -2.18
C ARG A 32 -5.55 -20.28 -3.69
N ARG A 33 -5.52 -19.12 -4.33
CA ARG A 33 -5.59 -18.96 -5.80
C ARG A 33 -4.42 -18.11 -6.26
N ASN A 34 -4.10 -18.24 -7.55
CA ASN A 34 -3.08 -17.41 -8.17
C ASN A 34 -3.48 -15.92 -8.03
N PRO A 35 -2.65 -15.07 -7.39
CA PRO A 35 -2.98 -13.67 -7.15
C PRO A 35 -2.74 -12.77 -8.38
N TRP A 36 -1.88 -13.18 -9.31
CA TRP A 36 -1.49 -12.37 -10.47
C TRP A 36 -2.66 -12.00 -11.40
N PRO A 37 -3.62 -12.90 -11.71
CA PRO A 37 -4.81 -12.52 -12.45
C PRO A 37 -5.60 -11.42 -11.74
N PHE A 38 -5.81 -11.53 -10.42
CA PHE A 38 -6.52 -10.51 -9.65
C PHE A 38 -5.78 -9.16 -9.71
N PHE A 39 -4.46 -9.17 -9.53
CA PHE A 39 -3.63 -7.98 -9.64
C PHE A 39 -3.74 -7.32 -11.02
N TRP A 40 -3.74 -8.11 -12.10
CA TRP A 40 -3.88 -7.62 -13.47
C TRP A 40 -5.27 -7.05 -13.80
N HIS A 41 -6.33 -7.61 -13.21
CA HIS A 41 -7.69 -7.05 -13.33
C HIS A 41 -7.78 -5.64 -12.72
N MET A 42 -6.91 -5.31 -11.76
CA MET A 42 -6.88 -4.03 -11.06
C MET A 42 -6.02 -2.94 -11.73
N ARG A 43 -5.37 -3.23 -12.88
CA ARG A 43 -4.44 -2.32 -13.56
C ARG A 43 -4.96 -0.90 -13.82
N GLU A 44 -6.25 -0.75 -14.12
CA GLU A 44 -6.85 0.58 -14.36
C GLU A 44 -6.90 1.40 -13.08
N ALA A 45 -7.27 0.78 -11.95
CA ALA A 45 -7.24 1.45 -10.66
C ALA A 45 -5.81 1.83 -10.24
N TRP A 46 -4.83 0.97 -10.50
CA TRP A 46 -3.41 1.27 -10.25
C TRP A 46 -2.92 2.50 -11.05
N LEU A 47 -3.26 2.56 -12.34
CA LEU A 47 -2.89 3.69 -13.18
C LEU A 47 -3.60 4.97 -12.73
N THR A 48 -4.87 4.89 -12.34
CA THR A 48 -5.60 6.06 -11.85
C THR A 48 -5.06 6.58 -10.52
N VAL A 49 -4.79 5.71 -9.54
CA VAL A 49 -4.24 6.17 -8.25
C VAL A 49 -2.86 6.76 -8.42
N PHE A 50 -2.05 6.21 -9.34
CA PHE A 50 -0.75 6.78 -9.66
C PHE A 50 -0.87 8.16 -10.31
N ALA A 51 -1.80 8.34 -11.25
CA ALA A 51 -2.01 9.61 -11.93
C ALA A 51 -2.66 10.69 -11.05
N THR A 52 -3.56 10.29 -10.15
CA THR A 52 -4.35 11.23 -9.34
C THR A 52 -3.79 11.43 -7.93
N ALA A 53 -2.91 10.53 -7.47
CA ALA A 53 -2.41 10.46 -6.09
C ALA A 53 -3.53 10.50 -5.02
N SER A 54 -4.74 10.05 -5.35
CA SER A 54 -5.92 10.15 -4.48
C SER A 54 -6.73 8.85 -4.42
N THR A 55 -6.85 8.29 -3.22
CA THR A 55 -7.67 7.09 -2.96
C THR A 55 -9.16 7.36 -3.21
N ALA A 56 -9.66 8.54 -2.81
CA ALA A 56 -11.05 8.92 -3.01
C ALA A 56 -11.42 9.06 -4.49
N ALA A 57 -10.52 9.63 -5.30
CA ALA A 57 -10.71 9.75 -6.75
C ALA A 57 -10.68 8.38 -7.45
N THR A 58 -9.93 7.41 -6.91
CA THR A 58 -9.76 6.08 -7.51
C THR A 58 -10.88 5.10 -7.12
N LEU A 59 -11.53 5.30 -5.97
CA LEU A 59 -12.59 4.42 -5.45
C LEU A 59 -13.64 3.97 -6.49
N PRO A 60 -14.25 4.85 -7.31
CA PRO A 60 -15.25 4.41 -8.30
C PRO A 60 -14.67 3.46 -9.36
N ILE A 61 -13.39 3.65 -9.73
CA ILE A 61 -12.70 2.81 -10.72
C ILE A 61 -12.29 1.47 -10.09
N SER A 62 -11.85 1.48 -8.83
CA SER A 62 -11.59 0.26 -8.06
C SER A 62 -12.84 -0.60 -7.92
N LEU A 63 -13.98 -0.01 -7.57
CA LEU A 63 -15.27 -0.72 -7.49
C LEU A 63 -15.63 -1.37 -8.82
N LYS A 64 -15.50 -0.63 -9.93
CA LYS A 64 -15.75 -1.17 -11.27
C LYS A 64 -14.82 -2.34 -11.61
N CYS A 65 -13.52 -2.22 -11.33
CA CYS A 65 -12.56 -3.29 -11.60
C CYS A 65 -12.85 -4.54 -10.77
N VAL A 66 -13.20 -4.38 -9.48
CA VAL A 66 -13.51 -5.50 -8.58
C VAL A 66 -14.81 -6.21 -8.99
N GLU A 67 -15.86 -5.47 -9.32
CA GLU A 67 -17.17 -6.02 -9.74
C GLU A 67 -17.11 -6.64 -11.14
N ASP A 68 -16.59 -5.90 -12.13
CA ASP A 68 -16.69 -6.30 -13.54
C ASP A 68 -15.61 -7.30 -13.96
N LYS A 69 -14.38 -7.13 -13.46
CA LYS A 69 -13.22 -7.92 -13.89
C LYS A 69 -12.86 -9.02 -12.91
N ALA A 70 -12.77 -8.68 -11.61
CA ALA A 70 -12.46 -9.67 -10.58
C ALA A 70 -13.69 -10.51 -10.14
N LYS A 71 -14.90 -10.14 -10.60
CA LYS A 71 -16.16 -10.86 -10.36
C LYS A 71 -16.45 -11.09 -8.86
N VAL A 72 -16.08 -10.14 -8.01
CA VAL A 72 -16.39 -10.18 -6.57
C VAL A 72 -17.83 -9.74 -6.35
N ASP A 73 -18.50 -10.34 -5.36
CA ASP A 73 -19.88 -10.01 -5.00
C ASP A 73 -20.04 -8.52 -4.64
N ARG A 74 -21.04 -7.88 -5.27
CA ARG A 74 -21.37 -6.46 -5.07
C ARG A 74 -21.65 -6.07 -3.62
N ARG A 75 -22.23 -6.97 -2.84
CA ARG A 75 -22.54 -6.74 -1.42
C ARG A 75 -21.26 -6.61 -0.60
N VAL A 76 -20.24 -7.39 -0.93
CA VAL A 76 -18.95 -7.36 -0.26
C VAL A 76 -18.11 -6.18 -0.74
N SER A 77 -17.99 -5.98 -2.06
CA SER A 77 -17.17 -4.90 -2.64
C SER A 77 -17.63 -3.52 -2.17
N ARG A 78 -18.94 -3.25 -2.20
CA ARG A 78 -19.51 -1.95 -1.82
C ARG A 78 -19.51 -1.67 -0.33
N PHE A 79 -19.29 -2.69 0.50
CA PHE A 79 -19.10 -2.52 1.93
C PHE A 79 -17.61 -2.32 2.27
N VAL A 80 -16.76 -3.22 1.77
CA VAL A 80 -15.34 -3.28 2.17
C VAL A 80 -14.52 -2.16 1.53
N LEU A 81 -14.70 -1.86 0.24
CA LEU A 81 -13.86 -0.85 -0.45
C LEU A 81 -14.03 0.57 0.09
N PRO A 82 -15.25 1.08 0.35
CA PRO A 82 -15.41 2.42 0.91
C PRO A 82 -14.85 2.56 2.32
N ILE A 83 -15.01 1.54 3.17
CA ILE A 83 -14.43 1.51 4.52
C ILE A 83 -12.90 1.42 4.42
N GLY A 84 -12.39 0.57 3.53
CA GLY A 84 -10.96 0.43 3.30
C GLY A 84 -10.33 1.72 2.79
N ALA A 85 -10.99 2.48 1.92
CA ALA A 85 -10.47 3.72 1.36
C ALA A 85 -10.16 4.80 2.42
N THR A 86 -10.78 4.74 3.59
CA THR A 86 -10.55 5.69 4.69
C THR A 86 -9.69 5.11 5.81
N VAL A 87 -9.87 3.82 6.12
CA VAL A 87 -9.22 3.18 7.27
C VAL A 87 -7.88 2.53 6.89
N ASN A 88 -7.76 2.00 5.68
CA ASN A 88 -6.54 1.33 5.24
C ASN A 88 -5.54 2.36 4.68
N MET A 89 -4.50 2.63 5.48
CA MET A 89 -3.45 3.62 5.18
C MET A 89 -2.06 2.99 5.27
N ASP A 90 -1.89 1.79 4.71
CA ASP A 90 -0.63 1.04 4.81
C ASP A 90 0.56 1.78 4.18
N GLY A 91 0.32 2.47 3.05
CA GLY A 91 1.34 3.31 2.40
C GLY A 91 1.75 4.51 3.27
N THR A 92 0.80 5.14 3.95
CA THR A 92 1.07 6.24 4.88
C THR A 92 1.85 5.75 6.09
N ALA A 93 1.48 4.60 6.65
CA ALA A 93 2.20 3.99 7.77
C ALA A 93 3.67 3.74 7.40
N LEU A 94 3.92 3.08 6.26
CA LEU A 94 5.28 2.83 5.77
C LEU A 94 6.07 4.13 5.60
N PHE A 95 5.46 5.15 4.99
CA PHE A 95 6.11 6.45 4.82
C PHE A 95 6.46 7.12 6.16
N VAL A 96 5.52 7.16 7.11
CA VAL A 96 5.73 7.80 8.42
C VAL A 96 6.79 7.08 9.24
N SER A 97 6.79 5.74 9.25
CA SER A 97 7.81 4.97 9.97
C SER A 97 9.21 5.20 9.38
N VAL A 98 9.36 5.13 8.05
CA VAL A 98 10.66 5.37 7.39
C VAL A 98 11.10 6.83 7.57
N ALA A 99 10.20 7.80 7.46
CA ALA A 99 10.50 9.22 7.66
C ALA A 99 10.97 9.52 9.09
N SER A 100 10.33 8.92 10.09
CA SER A 100 10.70 9.07 11.50
C SER A 100 12.11 8.54 11.76
N ILE A 101 12.43 7.35 11.23
CA ILE A 101 13.76 6.75 11.35
C ILE A 101 14.81 7.60 10.61
N PHE A 102 14.48 8.08 9.41
CA PHE A 102 15.37 8.92 8.62
C PHE A 102 15.72 10.24 9.33
N ILE A 103 14.74 10.91 9.94
CA ILE A 103 14.96 12.13 10.71
C ILE A 103 15.86 11.86 11.92
N ALA A 104 15.65 10.75 12.63
CA ALA A 104 16.51 10.37 13.75
C ALA A 104 17.97 10.14 13.30
N GLN A 105 18.17 9.45 12.17
CA GLN A 105 19.49 9.21 11.58
C GLN A 105 20.17 10.52 11.16
N MET A 106 19.43 11.47 10.56
CA MET A 106 19.97 12.79 10.20
C MET A 106 20.45 13.60 11.41
N ASN A 107 19.81 13.43 12.56
CA ASN A 107 20.18 14.11 13.81
C ASN A 107 21.17 13.31 14.67
N ASN A 108 21.74 12.22 14.15
CA ASN A 108 22.64 11.31 14.87
C ASN A 108 22.04 10.77 16.19
N MET A 109 20.72 10.60 16.24
CA MET A 109 20.01 10.00 17.37
C MET A 109 20.03 8.48 17.22
N SER A 110 20.51 7.77 18.24
CA SER A 110 20.39 6.31 18.31
C SER A 110 18.97 5.92 18.71
N LEU A 111 18.30 5.15 17.84
CA LEU A 111 17.00 4.56 18.14
C LEU A 111 17.22 3.18 18.75
N ASP A 112 16.81 3.00 20.01
CA ASP A 112 16.70 1.68 20.62
C ASP A 112 15.44 0.94 20.14
N VAL A 113 15.38 -0.37 20.37
CA VAL A 113 14.24 -1.23 19.99
C VAL A 113 12.92 -0.71 20.56
N GLY A 114 12.92 -0.15 21.78
CA GLY A 114 11.72 0.47 22.37
C GLY A 114 11.21 1.68 21.58
N ASN A 115 12.13 2.50 21.03
CA ASN A 115 11.75 3.65 20.20
C ASN A 115 11.21 3.19 18.85
N LEU A 116 11.79 2.13 18.27
CA LEU A 116 11.31 1.55 17.01
C LEU A 116 9.90 0.99 17.14
N VAL A 117 9.58 0.29 18.24
CA VAL A 117 8.23 -0.23 18.50
C VAL A 117 7.22 0.89 18.73
N THR A 118 7.65 2.03 19.26
CA THR A 118 6.76 3.18 19.48
C THR A 118 6.42 3.93 18.19
N VAL A 119 7.33 3.88 17.21
CA VAL A 119 7.19 4.53 15.90
C VAL A 119 6.51 3.63 14.86
N ALA A 120 6.60 2.30 15.04
CA ALA A 120 5.94 1.29 14.21
C ALA A 120 4.45 1.18 14.53
#